data_AF-A0A239IRA4-F1
#
_entry.id   AF-A0A239IRA4-F1
#
_cell.length_a   1.000
_cell.length_b   1.000
_cell.length_c   1.000
_cell.angle_alpha   90.00
_cell.angle_beta   90.00
_cell.angle_gamma   90.00
#
_symmetry.space_group_name_H-M   'P 1'
#
loop_
_entity.id
_entity.type
_entity.pdbx_description
1 polymer ?
#
loop_
_entity_poly.entity_id
_entity_poly.type
_entity_poly.pdbx_seq_one_letter_code
_entity_poly.pdbx_strand_id
1 'polypeptide(L)' 'MIDAGNVIECPPGTWKFTGSPHTLFLRVEKVRDDLSGFYDGEVWLEGQQLARDGTPLGRLQALVTVERIRVLQP' A
#
# COMPACT_ATOMS: atom_id res chain seq x y z
N MET A 1 7.89 7.94 5.98
CA MET A 1 8.53 7.61 4.70
C MET A 1 8.13 6.18 4.37
N ILE A 2 7.65 5.92 3.15
CA ILE A 2 7.26 4.57 2.71
C ILE A 2 8.37 4.10 1.77
N ASP A 3 9.07 3.05 2.16
CA ASP A 3 10.21 2.52 1.42
C ASP A 3 9.99 1.04 1.07
N ALA A 4 10.76 0.53 0.11
CA ALA A 4 10.76 -0.89 -0.20
C ALA A 4 11.16 -1.70 1.05
N GLY A 5 10.44 -2.79 1.30
CA GLY A 5 10.58 -3.63 2.49
C GLY A 5 9.61 -3.29 3.62
N ASN A 6 9.08 -2.07 3.69
CA ASN A 6 8.10 -1.70 4.70
C ASN A 6 6.81 -2.50 4.53
N VAL A 7 6.19 -2.90 5.63
CA VAL A 7 4.80 -3.36 5.63
C VAL A 7 3.92 -2.17 5.98
N ILE A 8 2.89 -1.92 5.18
CA ILE A 8 1.89 -0.89 5.47
C ILE A 8 0.54 -1.52 5.75
N GLU A 9 -0.20 -0.92 6.68
CA GLU A 9 -1.60 -1.17 6.92
C GLU A 9 -2.40 0.01 6.36
N CYS A 10 -3.24 -0.27 5.37
CA CYS A 10 -4.14 0.68 4.73
C CYS A 10 -5.59 0.36 5.13
N PRO A 11 -6.21 1.15 6.01
CA PRO A 11 -7.63 1.00 6.33
C PRO A 11 -8.55 1.10 5.10
N PRO A 12 -9.80 0.62 5.19
CA PRO A 12 -10.79 0.82 4.14
C PRO A 12 -10.92 2.28 3.74
N GLY A 13 -10.90 2.55 2.43
CA GLY A 13 -11.02 3.89 1.87
C GLY A 13 -9.73 4.73 1.89
N THR A 14 -8.61 4.21 2.39
CA THR A 14 -7.29 4.87 2.31
C THR A 14 -6.40 4.29 1.20
N TRP A 15 -6.93 3.35 0.43
CA TRP A 15 -6.27 2.79 -0.73
C TRP A 15 -7.28 2.48 -1.83
N LYS A 16 -6.80 2.51 -3.07
CA LYS A 16 -7.59 2.26 -4.26
C LYS A 16 -6.90 1.18 -5.10
N PHE A 17 -7.62 0.08 -5.26
CA PHE A 17 -7.45 -0.90 -6.33
C PHE A 17 -8.80 -1.60 -6.47
N THR A 18 -9.44 -1.47 -7.63
CA THR A 18 -10.73 -2.10 -7.95
C THR A 18 -11.82 -1.99 -6.86
N GLY A 19 -11.89 -0.87 -6.11
CA GLY A 19 -12.97 -0.61 -5.14
C GLY A 19 -12.96 -1.44 -3.85
N SER A 20 -11.80 -1.95 -3.41
CA SER A 20 -11.72 -2.89 -2.27
C SER A 20 -12.14 -2.29 -0.91
N PRO A 21 -13.14 -2.87 -0.21
CA PRO A 21 -13.67 -2.35 1.05
C PRO A 21 -12.92 -2.83 2.32
N HIS A 22 -11.78 -3.50 2.16
CA HIS A 22 -11.07 -4.17 3.25
C HIS A 22 -9.75 -3.48 3.62
N THR A 23 -9.24 -3.76 4.81
CA THR A 23 -7.88 -3.35 5.20
C THR A 23 -6.87 -4.09 4.35
N LEU A 24 -5.96 -3.36 3.71
CA LEU A 24 -4.84 -3.92 2.98
C LEU A 24 -3.60 -3.96 3.87
N PHE A 25 -2.95 -5.12 3.96
CA PHE A 25 -1.58 -5.24 4.41
C PHE A 25 -0.68 -5.44 3.19
N LEU A 26 0.25 -4.54 2.95
CA LEU A 26 1.11 -4.58 1.77
C LEU A 26 2.57 -4.49 2.20
N ARG A 27 3.37 -5.49 1.86
CA ARG A 27 4.83 -5.35 1.86
C ARG A 27 5.24 -4.65 0.59
N VAL A 28 5.76 -3.43 0.72
CA VAL A 28 6.14 -2.58 -0.41
C VAL A 28 7.35 -3.18 -1.11
N GLU A 29 7.26 -3.38 -2.41
CA GLU A 29 8.39 -3.78 -3.27
C GLU A 29 8.92 -2.58 -4.05
N LYS A 30 8.03 -1.65 -4.43
CA LYS A 30 8.38 -0.45 -5.20
C LYS A 30 7.41 0.70 -4.92
N VAL A 31 7.97 1.91 -4.80
CA VAL A 31 7.21 3.16 -4.91
C VAL A 31 7.30 3.61 -6.38
N ARG A 32 6.15 3.84 -7.02
CA ARG A 32 6.05 4.29 -8.41
C ARG A 32 6.01 5.82 -8.44
N ASP A 33 7.16 6.46 -8.25
CA ASP A 33 7.28 7.92 -8.29
C ASP A 33 6.85 8.50 -9.65
N ASP A 34 7.05 7.73 -10.72
CA ASP A 34 6.62 8.03 -12.08
C ASP A 34 5.10 8.18 -12.21
N LEU A 35 4.32 7.51 -11.36
CA LEU A 35 2.86 7.63 -11.31
C LEU A 35 2.39 8.53 -10.16
N SER A 36 3.11 8.53 -9.04
CA SER A 36 2.72 9.25 -7.82
C SER A 36 2.70 10.76 -8.04
N GLY A 37 3.57 11.29 -8.91
CA GLY A 37 3.58 12.71 -9.25
C GLY A 37 2.29 13.26 -9.86
N PHE A 38 1.35 12.40 -10.28
CA PHE A 38 0.04 12.79 -10.80
C PHE A 38 -1.05 12.88 -9.71
N TYR A 39 -0.78 12.46 -8.48
CA TYR A 39 -1.76 12.40 -7.40
C TYR A 39 -1.28 13.18 -6.17
N ASP A 40 -2.04 14.19 -5.77
CA ASP A 40 -1.71 14.98 -4.59
C ASP A 40 -2.07 14.22 -3.30
N GLY A 41 -1.10 14.06 -2.40
CA GLY A 41 -1.26 13.34 -1.13
C GLY A 41 -1.44 11.82 -1.23
N GLU A 42 -1.34 11.24 -2.43
CA GLU A 42 -1.43 9.80 -2.66
C GLU A 42 -0.15 9.26 -3.34
N VAL A 43 0.20 8.01 -3.06
CA VAL A 43 1.37 7.33 -3.68
C VAL A 43 0.95 6.01 -4.27
N TRP A 44 1.50 5.74 -5.45
CA TRP A 44 1.31 4.49 -6.15
C TRP A 44 2.37 3.48 -5.70
N LEU A 45 1.93 2.37 -5.14
CA LEU A 45 2.77 1.33 -4.57
C LEU A 45 2.56 0.02 -5.31
N GLU A 46 3.65 -0.71 -5.52
CA GLU A 46 3.62 -2.11 -5.97
C GLU A 46 4.19 -2.98 -4.86
N GLY A 47 3.57 -4.12 -4.62
CA GLY A 47 4.07 -5.01 -3.58
C GLY A 47 3.32 -6.32 -3.42
N GLN A 48 3.72 -7.03 -2.38
CA GLN A 48 3.15 -8.30 -1.96
C GLN A 48 2.03 -8.04 -0.94
N GLN A 49 0.78 -8.35 -1.32
CA GLN A 49 -0.34 -8.38 -0.39
C GLN A 49 -0.11 -9.48 0.65
N LEU A 50 -0.41 -9.15 1.89
CA LEU A 50 -0.37 -10.04 3.03
C LEU A 50 -1.77 -10.21 3.62
N ALA A 51 -2.06 -11.39 4.14
CA ALA A 51 -3.09 -11.57 5.14
C ALA A 51 -2.65 -10.91 6.46
N ARG A 52 -3.58 -10.81 7.42
CA ARG A 52 -3.31 -10.20 8.73
C ARG A 52 -2.20 -10.90 9.51
N ASP A 53 -1.98 -12.18 9.27
CA ASP A 53 -0.92 -12.99 9.89
C ASP A 53 0.43 -12.93 9.15
N GLY A 54 0.53 -12.12 8.09
CA GLY A 54 1.72 -12.00 7.26
C GLY A 54 1.81 -13.02 6.12
N THR A 55 0.82 -13.91 5.96
CA THR A 55 0.80 -14.87 4.85
C THR A 55 0.72 -14.16 3.49
N PRO A 56 1.61 -14.44 2.53
CA PRO A 56 1.53 -13.85 1.18
C PRO A 56 0.27 -14.28 0.42
N LEU A 57 -0.52 -13.32 -0.08
CA LEU A 57 -1.75 -13.57 -0.85
C LEU A 57 -1.61 -13.37 -2.36
N GLY A 58 -0.67 -12.53 -2.79
CA GLY A 58 -0.38 -12.23 -4.19
C GLY A 58 0.23 -10.85 -4.36
N ARG A 59 0.69 -10.54 -5.59
CA ARG A 59 1.19 -9.19 -5.90
C ARG A 59 0.06 -8.29 -6.38
N LEU A 60 0.09 -7.03 -5.97
CA LEU A 60 -0.86 -6.01 -6.44
C LEU A 60 -0.20 -4.63 -6.51
N GLN A 61 -0.92 -3.71 -7.16
CA GLN A 61 -0.61 -2.29 -7.13
C GLN A 61 -1.72 -1.54 -6.42
N ALA A 62 -1.41 -0.50 -5.65
CA ALA A 62 -2.41 0.29 -4.96
C ALA A 62 -2.02 1.77 -4.94
N LEU A 63 -3.00 2.64 -5.20
CA LEU A 63 -2.88 4.06 -4.90
C LEU A 63 -3.30 4.30 -3.45
N VAL A 64 -2.42 4.88 -2.64
CA VAL A 64 -2.55 4.93 -1.19
C VAL A 64 -2.49 6.36 -0.66
N THR A 65 -3.47 6.75 0.17
CA THR A 65 -3.52 8.06 0.84
C THR A 65 -2.60 8.06 2.07
N VAL A 66 -1.43 8.71 1.97
CA VAL A 66 -0.31 8.57 2.93
C VAL A 66 -0.67 8.96 4.36
N GLU A 67 -1.40 10.05 4.54
CA GLU A 67 -1.71 10.59 5.86
C GLU A 67 -2.62 9.68 6.71
N ARG A 68 -3.17 8.63 6.08
CA ARG A 68 -4.19 7.77 6.69
C ARG A 68 -3.76 6.31 6.83
N ILE A 69 -2.50 5.99 6.51
CA ILE A 69 -1.96 4.64 6.66
C ILE A 69 -1.01 4.53 7.86
N ARG A 70 -0.70 3.29 8.24
CA ARG A 70 0.34 2.99 9.23
C ARG A 70 1.47 2.22 8.57
N VAL A 71 2.70 2.67 8.81
CA VAL A 71 3.89 1.89 8.48
C VAL A 71 4.17 0.98 9.67
N LEU A 72 4.03 -0.32 9.46
CA LEU A 72 4.42 -1.35 10.40
C LEU A 72 5.90 -1.61 10.14
N GLN A 73 6.77 -1.18 11.08
CA GLN A 73 8.21 -1.48 10.96
C GLN A 73 8.42 -3.01 10.88
N PRO A 74 9.46 -3.48 10.17
CA PRO A 74 9.82 -4.90 10.16
C PRO A 74 10.07 -5.45 11.56
#